data_AF-A0A1I1TFH4-F1
#
_entry.id   AF-A0A1I1TFH4-F1
#
_cell.length_a   1.000
_cell.length_b   1.000
_cell.length_c   1.000
_cell.angle_alpha   90.00
_cell.angle_beta   90.00
_cell.angle_gamma   90.00
#
_symmetry.space_group_name_H-M   'P 1'
#
loop_
_entity.id
_entity.type
_entity.pdbx_description
1 polymer ?
#
loop_
_entity_poly.entity_id
_entity_poly.type
_entity_poly.pdbx_seq_one_letter_code
_entity_poly.pdbx_strand_id
1 'polypeptide(L)'
;MTSTPAVLHAADLAHRRAGEMLVTTTESVVGFRVVRVLGLVRGNTVRTRNLGQDFLAGLRNIVGGEVTQYTAMLSQSREQALDRMRAEALALGANAIIAMRLTTSTVMAGAAEILAYGTAVLLAPEE
;
A
#
# COMPACT_ATOMS: atom_id res chain seq x y z
N MET A 1 -29.75 -9.14 16.26
CA MET A 1 -28.42 -9.79 16.30
C MET A 1 -27.45 -8.88 15.56
N THR A 2 -26.94 -7.88 16.26
CA THR A 2 -25.97 -6.92 15.73
C THR A 2 -24.61 -7.60 15.70
N SER A 3 -24.10 -7.91 14.50
CA SER A 3 -22.73 -8.38 14.33
C SER A 3 -21.77 -7.29 14.82
N THR A 4 -21.08 -7.54 15.91
CA THR A 4 -19.93 -6.74 16.34
C THR A 4 -18.97 -6.61 15.16
N PRO A 5 -18.51 -5.39 14.79
CA PRO A 5 -17.50 -5.25 13.75
C PRO A 5 -16.25 -6.03 14.17
N ALA A 6 -15.64 -6.76 13.24
CA ALA A 6 -14.48 -7.61 13.50
C ALA A 6 -13.30 -6.73 13.95
N VAL A 7 -13.08 -6.64 15.26
CA VAL A 7 -11.87 -6.07 15.83
C VAL A 7 -10.77 -7.10 15.60
N LEU A 8 -9.78 -6.78 14.76
CA LEU A 8 -8.58 -7.60 14.56
C LEU A 8 -7.97 -7.90 15.93
N HIS A 9 -7.97 -9.17 16.34
CA HIS A 9 -7.38 -9.57 17.61
C HIS A 9 -5.85 -9.68 17.46
N ALA A 10 -5.12 -9.44 18.56
CA ALA A 10 -3.67 -9.62 18.57
C ALA A 10 -3.24 -11.03 18.13
N ALA A 11 -4.06 -12.04 18.42
CA ALA A 11 -3.84 -13.41 17.94
C ALA A 11 -3.88 -13.52 16.40
N ASP A 12 -4.72 -12.75 15.72
CA ASP A 12 -4.86 -12.78 14.26
C ASP A 12 -3.62 -12.19 13.55
N LEU A 13 -3.03 -11.15 14.14
CA LEU A 13 -1.80 -10.52 13.64
C LEU A 13 -0.56 -11.40 13.88
N ALA A 14 -0.54 -12.19 14.96
CA ALA A 14 0.54 -13.12 15.26
C ALA A 14 0.58 -14.34 14.32
N HIS A 15 -0.57 -14.73 13.75
CA HIS A 15 -0.71 -15.93 12.91
C HIS A 15 -0.78 -15.65 11.40
N ARG A 16 -0.42 -14.44 10.96
CA ARG A 16 -0.45 -14.11 9.52
C ARG A 16 0.54 -14.96 8.74
N ARG A 17 0.10 -15.49 7.60
CA ARG A 17 0.99 -16.16 6.63
C ARG A 17 2.10 -15.20 6.23
N ALA A 18 3.27 -15.72 5.87
CA ALA A 18 4.43 -14.92 5.44
C ALA A 18 4.16 -13.94 4.26
N GLY A 19 3.03 -14.08 3.55
CA GLY A 19 2.56 -13.14 2.51
C GLY A 19 1.65 -12.01 3.00
N GLU A 20 1.21 -12.03 4.25
CA GLU A 20 0.27 -11.08 4.84
C GLU A 20 0.99 -10.16 5.84
N MET A 21 2.03 -9.44 5.38
CA MET A 21 2.71 -8.44 6.19
C MET A 21 1.72 -7.35 6.65
N LEU A 22 1.75 -6.99 7.94
CA LEU A 22 0.97 -5.86 8.44
C LEU A 22 1.52 -4.56 7.86
N VAL A 23 0.66 -3.76 7.23
CA VAL A 23 1.00 -2.43 6.74
C VAL A 23 -0.04 -1.46 7.29
N THR A 24 0.40 -0.44 8.01
CA THR A 24 -0.47 0.58 8.58
C THR A 24 0.05 1.99 8.32
N THR A 25 -0.86 2.95 8.24
CA THR A 25 -0.55 4.38 8.13
C THR A 25 -0.23 5.02 9.49
N THR A 26 -0.57 4.33 10.59
CA THR A 26 -0.27 4.75 11.97
C THR A 26 1.18 4.45 12.36
N GLU A 27 1.72 5.21 13.32
CA GLU A 27 3.08 4.99 13.84
C GLU A 27 3.16 3.82 14.83
N SER A 28 2.04 3.43 15.43
CA SER A 28 1.94 2.31 16.37
C SER A 28 0.77 1.39 16.01
N VAL A 29 0.79 0.18 16.59
CA VAL A 29 -0.26 -0.84 16.44
C VAL A 29 -0.71 -1.21 17.84
N VAL A 30 -2.00 -1.01 18.14
CA VAL A 30 -2.54 -1.27 19.49
C VAL A 30 -2.34 -2.74 19.88
N GLY A 31 -1.84 -2.99 21.09
CA GLY A 31 -1.52 -4.33 21.60
C GLY A 31 -0.19 -4.89 21.08
N PHE A 32 0.61 -4.09 20.39
CA PHE A 32 1.93 -4.46 19.89
C PHE A 32 2.94 -3.35 20.14
N ARG A 33 4.16 -3.76 20.50
CA ARG A 33 5.32 -2.88 20.62
C ARG A 33 6.33 -3.13 19.51
N VAL A 34 6.98 -2.07 19.05
CA VAL A 34 8.13 -2.16 18.15
C VAL A 34 9.33 -2.68 18.93
N VAL A 35 9.81 -3.89 18.60
CA VAL A 35 11.02 -4.46 19.19
C VAL A 35 12.28 -4.01 18.45
N ARG A 36 12.17 -3.71 17.15
CA ARG A 36 13.30 -3.26 16.32
C ARG A 36 12.80 -2.46 15.12
N VAL A 37 13.47 -1.35 14.84
CA VAL A 37 13.34 -0.60 13.58
C VAL A 37 14.38 -1.12 12.59
N LEU A 38 13.95 -1.46 11.39
CA LEU A 38 14.78 -2.05 10.33
C LEU A 38 15.16 -1.04 9.25
N GLY A 39 14.42 0.07 9.16
CA GLY A 39 14.74 1.20 8.29
C GLY A 39 13.59 1.59 7.38
N LEU A 40 13.88 2.54 6.49
CA LEU A 40 12.96 2.97 5.44
C LEU A 40 12.81 1.86 4.40
N VAL A 41 11.58 1.63 3.95
CA VAL A 41 11.26 0.78 2.80
C VAL A 41 10.36 1.54 1.83
N ARG A 42 10.44 1.19 0.55
CA ARG A 42 9.74 1.86 -0.54
C ARG A 42 9.45 0.95 -1.73
N GLY A 43 8.45 1.34 -2.49
CA GLY A 43 8.14 0.73 -3.77
C GLY A 43 7.47 1.76 -4.66
N ASN A 44 7.96 1.91 -5.88
CA ASN A 44 7.40 2.85 -6.84
C ASN A 44 6.93 2.13 -8.11
N THR A 45 6.03 2.77 -8.85
CA THR A 45 5.69 2.39 -10.23
C THR A 45 5.44 3.66 -11.05
N VAL A 46 5.78 3.62 -12.34
CA VAL A 46 5.61 4.74 -13.26
C VAL A 46 4.65 4.34 -14.37
N ARG A 47 3.64 5.18 -14.63
CA ARG A 47 2.63 4.97 -15.68
C ARG A 47 2.62 6.12 -16.67
N THR A 48 2.68 5.80 -17.95
CA THR A 48 2.67 6.77 -19.06
C THR A 48 1.28 6.95 -19.65
N ARG A 49 1.01 8.14 -20.21
CA ARG A 49 -0.23 8.53 -20.92
C ARG A 49 -0.53 7.67 -22.14
N ASN A 50 0.45 6.99 -22.74
CA ASN A 50 0.21 6.10 -23.88
C ASN A 50 -0.57 4.83 -23.46
N LEU A 51 -0.53 4.45 -22.19
CA LEU A 51 -1.46 3.47 -21.59
C LEU A 51 -2.84 4.08 -21.29
N GLY A 52 -3.09 5.36 -21.61
CA GLY A 52 -4.32 6.09 -21.34
C GLY A 52 -4.97 6.70 -22.60
N GLN A 53 -4.28 6.77 -23.74
CA GLN A 53 -4.85 7.26 -25.01
C GLN A 53 -5.99 6.36 -25.50
N ASP A 54 -5.82 5.03 -25.42
CA ASP A 54 -6.87 4.06 -25.74
C ASP A 54 -8.06 4.17 -24.77
N PHE A 55 -7.77 4.52 -23.52
CA PHE A 55 -8.79 4.75 -22.50
C PHE A 55 -9.58 6.04 -22.74
N LEU A 56 -8.91 7.14 -23.11
CA LEU A 56 -9.53 8.40 -23.52
C LEU A 56 -10.45 8.26 -24.75
N ALA A 57 -10.13 7.36 -25.69
CA ALA A 57 -11.00 7.08 -26.82
C ALA A 57 -12.36 6.47 -26.40
N GLY A 58 -12.40 5.70 -25.30
CA GLY A 58 -13.62 5.13 -24.71
C GLY A 58 -14.39 6.08 -23.78
N LEU A 59 -13.79 7.22 -23.40
CA LEU A 59 -14.34 8.16 -22.41
C LEU A 59 -15.14 9.32 -23.01
N ARG A 60 -15.26 9.40 -24.35
CA ARG A 60 -15.98 10.48 -25.05
C ARG A 60 -17.45 10.64 -24.62
N ASN A 61 -18.01 9.71 -23.84
CA ASN A 61 -19.40 9.73 -23.36
C ASN A 61 -19.57 9.92 -21.84
N ILE A 62 -18.51 10.15 -21.05
CA ILE A 62 -18.65 10.33 -19.58
C ILE A 62 -18.79 11.81 -19.23
N VAL A 63 -20.03 12.22 -18.91
CA VAL A 63 -20.32 13.52 -18.29
C VAL A 63 -20.28 13.36 -16.77
N GLY A 64 -19.26 13.94 -16.13
CA GLY A 64 -19.21 14.21 -14.68
C GLY A 64 -18.96 13.02 -13.73
N GLY A 65 -18.77 11.80 -14.27
CA GLY A 65 -18.58 10.58 -13.47
C GLY A 65 -17.12 10.14 -13.27
N GLU A 66 -16.94 9.06 -12.50
CA GLU A 66 -15.65 8.40 -12.32
C GLU A 66 -15.14 7.82 -13.65
N VAL A 67 -13.85 8.00 -13.88
CA VAL A 67 -13.16 7.40 -15.02
C VAL A 67 -12.74 5.98 -14.64
N THR A 68 -13.69 5.03 -14.64
CA THR A 68 -13.54 3.67 -14.08
C THR A 68 -12.24 2.97 -14.49
N GLN A 69 -11.88 3.12 -15.76
CA GLN A 69 -10.69 2.50 -16.29
C GLN A 69 -9.38 3.14 -15.79
N TYR A 70 -9.35 4.46 -15.63
CA TYR A 70 -8.22 5.14 -14.97
C TYR A 70 -8.16 4.78 -13.49
N THR A 71 -9.30 4.65 -12.81
CA THR A 71 -9.34 4.18 -11.42
C THR A 71 -8.77 2.77 -11.30
N ALA A 72 -9.15 1.86 -12.19
CA ALA A 72 -8.62 0.49 -12.22
C ALA A 72 -7.09 0.50 -12.41
N MET A 73 -6.58 1.31 -13.35
CA MET A 73 -5.15 1.47 -13.60
C MET A 73 -4.40 2.04 -12.38
N LEU A 74 -4.96 3.06 -11.72
CA LEU A 74 -4.39 3.60 -10.49
C LEU A 74 -4.43 2.59 -9.33
N SER A 75 -5.48 1.78 -9.24
CA SER A 75 -5.60 0.72 -8.24
C SER A 75 -4.50 -0.33 -8.43
N GLN A 76 -4.35 -0.86 -9.64
CA GLN A 76 -3.29 -1.82 -9.97
C GLN A 76 -1.90 -1.24 -9.72
N SER A 77 -1.72 0.05 -10.02
CA SER A 77 -0.44 0.73 -9.81
C SER A 77 -0.10 0.90 -8.33
N ARG A 78 -1.10 1.20 -7.48
CA ARG A 78 -0.92 1.22 -6.02
C ARG A 78 -0.56 -0.14 -5.47
N GLU A 79 -1.24 -1.21 -5.89
CA GLU A 79 -0.90 -2.57 -5.45
C GLU A 79 0.52 -2.95 -5.85
N GLN A 80 0.94 -2.64 -7.08
CA GLN A 80 2.32 -2.91 -7.51
C GLN A 80 3.37 -2.15 -6.68
N ALA A 81 3.10 -0.89 -6.33
CA ALA A 81 3.97 -0.10 -5.46
C ALA A 81 4.04 -0.70 -4.04
N LEU A 82 2.89 -1.11 -3.49
CA LEU A 82 2.79 -1.78 -2.20
C LEU A 82 3.53 -3.10 -2.16
N ASP A 83 3.40 -3.93 -3.19
CA ASP A 83 4.08 -5.23 -3.27
C ASP A 83 5.60 -5.09 -3.31
N ARG A 84 6.10 -4.10 -4.05
CA ARG A 84 7.54 -3.79 -4.07
C ARG A 84 8.05 -3.33 -2.70
N MET A 85 7.30 -2.47 -2.01
CA MET A 85 7.62 -2.03 -0.65
C MET A 85 7.59 -3.19 0.36
N ARG A 86 6.60 -4.08 0.27
CA ARG A 86 6.52 -5.31 1.09
C ARG A 86 7.70 -6.24 0.83
N ALA A 87 8.09 -6.41 -0.43
CA ALA A 87 9.24 -7.23 -0.79
C ALA A 87 10.55 -6.67 -0.21
N GLU A 88 10.75 -5.35 -0.23
CA GLU A 88 11.91 -4.71 0.41
C GLU A 88 11.89 -4.92 1.93
N ALA A 89 10.74 -4.74 2.58
CA ALA A 89 10.58 -5.00 4.01
C ALA A 89 10.85 -6.47 4.39
N LEU A 90 10.38 -7.41 3.57
CA LEU A 90 10.61 -8.83 3.76
C LEU A 90 12.11 -9.16 3.65
N ALA A 91 12.83 -8.55 2.70
CA ALA A 91 14.27 -8.70 2.56
C ALA A 91 15.06 -8.18 3.78
N LEU A 92 14.50 -7.22 4.52
CA LEU A 92 15.07 -6.73 5.79
C LEU A 92 14.68 -7.60 7.01
N GLY A 93 13.83 -8.62 6.83
CA GLY A 93 13.32 -9.47 7.91
C GLY A 93 12.21 -8.82 8.74
N ALA A 94 11.49 -7.84 8.18
CA ALA A 94 10.37 -7.18 8.84
C ALA A 94 9.14 -8.09 8.93
N ASN A 95 8.34 -7.93 9.98
CA ASN A 95 6.99 -8.51 10.05
C ASN A 95 5.88 -7.45 9.90
N ALA A 96 6.23 -6.17 9.90
CA ALA A 96 5.31 -5.07 9.67
C ALA A 96 5.97 -3.82 9.05
N ILE A 97 5.13 -2.97 8.46
CA ILE A 97 5.46 -1.64 7.98
C ILE A 97 4.50 -0.66 8.66
N ILE A 98 5.04 0.31 9.39
CA ILE A 98 4.29 1.38 10.07
C ILE A 98 4.51 2.72 9.37
N ALA A 99 3.70 3.72 9.74
CA ALA A 99 3.77 5.08 9.21
C ALA A 99 3.75 5.14 7.67
N MET A 100 3.05 4.19 7.04
CA MET A 100 3.01 4.07 5.60
C MET A 100 2.36 5.29 4.93
N ARG A 101 2.89 5.68 3.78
CA ARG A 101 2.39 6.77 2.94
C ARG A 101 2.37 6.34 1.48
N LEU A 102 1.38 6.86 0.74
CA LEU A 102 1.34 6.86 -0.72
C LEU A 102 1.47 8.29 -1.22
N THR A 103 2.36 8.51 -2.18
CA THR A 103 2.50 9.80 -2.86
C THR A 103 2.45 9.58 -4.36
N THR A 104 1.92 10.56 -5.08
CA THR A 104 1.93 10.56 -6.55
C THR A 104 2.69 11.79 -7.01
N SER A 105 3.51 11.67 -8.06
CA SER A 105 4.26 12.80 -8.62
C SER A 105 4.38 12.67 -10.13
N THR A 106 4.30 13.79 -10.83
CA THR A 106 4.56 13.80 -12.27
C THR A 106 6.08 13.75 -12.47
N VAL A 107 6.57 12.69 -13.11
CA VAL A 107 8.03 12.49 -13.31
C VAL A 107 8.49 12.95 -14.69
N MET A 108 7.60 12.99 -15.67
CA MET A 108 7.82 13.56 -17.00
C MET A 108 6.50 13.94 -17.66
N ALA A 109 6.57 14.64 -18.80
CA ALA A 109 5.38 14.97 -19.56
C ALA A 109 4.57 13.71 -19.90
N GLY A 110 3.40 13.60 -19.28
CA GLY A 110 2.54 12.44 -19.48
C GLY A 110 2.98 11.17 -18.78
N ALA A 111 3.80 11.21 -17.74
CA ALA A 111 3.97 10.06 -16.86
C ALA A 111 3.93 10.47 -15.39
N ALA A 112 3.27 9.64 -14.58
CA ALA A 112 3.19 9.82 -13.14
C ALA A 112 3.79 8.61 -12.42
N GLU A 113 4.54 8.89 -11.36
CA GLU A 113 4.97 7.91 -10.37
C GLU A 113 3.94 7.80 -9.26
N ILE A 114 3.70 6.57 -8.82
CA ILE A 114 3.11 6.27 -7.52
C ILE A 114 4.21 5.66 -6.65
N LEU A 115 4.48 6.26 -5.50
CA LEU A 115 5.46 5.83 -4.52
C LEU A 115 4.74 5.44 -3.23
N ALA A 116 4.95 4.20 -2.79
CA ALA A 116 4.64 3.73 -1.44
C ALA A 116 5.92 3.76 -0.61
N TYR A 117 5.86 4.25 0.62
CA TYR A 117 6.99 4.16 1.56
C TYR A 117 6.51 4.08 3.01
N GLY A 118 7.38 3.61 3.90
CA GLY A 118 7.11 3.51 5.33
C GLY A 118 8.32 3.01 6.10
N THR A 119 8.12 2.67 7.37
CA THR A 119 9.19 2.16 8.24
C THR A 119 8.99 0.66 8.47
N ALA A 120 9.95 -0.14 8.03
CA ALA A 120 9.99 -1.57 8.32
C ALA A 120 10.36 -1.79 9.79
N VAL A 121 9.57 -2.61 10.48
CA VAL A 121 9.73 -2.91 11.90
C VAL A 121 9.53 -4.39 12.18
N LEU A 122 10.03 -4.80 13.34
CA LEU A 122 9.63 -6.03 14.00
C LEU A 122 8.70 -5.66 15.16
N LEU A 123 7.49 -6.18 15.15
CA LEU A 123 6.49 -6.05 16.21
C LEU A 123 6.44 -7.32 17.07
N ALA A 124 6.18 -7.15 18.36
CA ALA A 124 5.81 -8.22 19.28
C ALA A 124 4.56 -7.79 20.08
N PRO A 125 3.70 -8.73 20.52
CA PRO A 125 2.60 -8.41 21.42
C PRO A 125 3.07 -7.65 22.67
N GLU A 126 2.24 -6.73 23.16
CA GLU A 126 2.40 -6.14 24.49
C GLU A 126 2.00 -7.18 25.56
N GLU A 127 2.73 -7.20 26.68
CA GLU A 127 2.40 -8.04 27.85
C GLU A 127 1.28 -7.44 28.70
#